data_AF-A0A434SLJ1-F1
#
_entry.id   AF-A0A434SLJ1-F1
#
_cell.length_a   1.000
_cell.length_b   1.000
_cell.length_c   1.000
_cell.angle_alpha   90.00
_cell.angle_beta   90.00
_cell.angle_gamma   90.00
#
_symmetry.space_group_name_H-M   'P 1'
#
loop_
_entity.id
_entity.type
_entity.pdbx_description
1 polymer ?
#
loop_
_entity_poly.entity_id
_entity_poly.type
_entity_poly.pdbx_seq_one_letter_code
_entity_poly.pdbx_strand_id
1 'polypeptide(L)'
;MMRGGARKGAGRPRGAATKKTRAIADRESKKGITPLEVMLTAMREHAAKKNWDAAASFAKDAAPYMHAKLQAVQHSGPAGGPIPIDLTNLGPDDLQRLEALFGNLAGLAGDDAEADT
;
A
#
# COMPACT_ATOMS: atom_id res chain seq x y z
N MET A 1 -16.36 -26.73 -34.35
CA MET A 1 -15.79 -25.38 -34.11
C MET A 1 -14.70 -25.48 -33.06
N MET A 2 -13.48 -25.02 -33.36
CA MET A 2 -12.33 -25.07 -32.44
C MET A 2 -12.50 -24.00 -31.33
N ARG A 3 -12.61 -24.40 -30.06
CA ARG A 3 -12.63 -23.45 -28.93
C ARG A 3 -11.22 -22.90 -28.73
N GLY A 4 -11.09 -21.57 -28.60
CA GLY A 4 -9.78 -20.91 -28.44
C GLY A 4 -9.01 -21.42 -27.22
N GLY A 5 -7.74 -21.78 -27.42
CA GLY A 5 -6.83 -22.25 -26.35
C GLY A 5 -6.36 -21.14 -25.42
N ALA A 6 -5.80 -21.52 -24.27
CA ALA A 6 -5.27 -20.61 -23.28
C ALA A 6 -4.13 -19.75 -23.85
N ARG A 7 -4.19 -18.43 -23.63
CA ARG A 7 -3.12 -17.48 -24.00
C ARG A 7 -2.41 -17.00 -22.74
N LYS A 8 -1.16 -16.55 -22.86
CA LYS A 8 -0.41 -15.94 -21.74
C LYS A 8 -1.18 -14.71 -21.24
N GLY A 9 -1.63 -14.72 -19.98
CA GLY A 9 -2.48 -13.67 -19.39
C GLY A 9 -3.99 -13.84 -19.63
N ALA A 10 -4.43 -14.91 -20.30
CA ALA A 10 -5.86 -15.20 -20.44
C ALA A 10 -6.43 -15.81 -19.15
N GLY A 11 -7.61 -15.35 -18.74
CA GLY A 11 -8.33 -15.87 -17.59
C GLY A 11 -8.70 -14.78 -16.59
N ARG A 12 -9.32 -15.21 -15.48
CA ARG A 12 -9.65 -14.32 -14.36
C ARG A 12 -8.37 -13.99 -13.60
N PRO A 13 -8.09 -12.73 -13.24
CA PRO A 13 -6.94 -12.39 -12.39
C PRO A 13 -6.99 -13.16 -11.06
N ARG A 14 -5.83 -13.62 -10.58
CA ARG A 14 -5.72 -14.33 -9.29
C ARG A 14 -6.27 -13.44 -8.17
N GLY A 15 -7.15 -14.01 -7.33
CA GLY A 15 -7.76 -13.30 -6.21
C GLY A 15 -9.07 -12.57 -6.53
N ALA A 16 -9.49 -12.50 -7.79
CA ALA A 16 -10.76 -11.85 -8.13
C ALA A 16 -11.97 -12.66 -7.62
N ALA A 17 -12.74 -12.07 -6.71
CA ALA A 17 -13.94 -12.67 -6.12
C ALA A 17 -14.87 -13.25 -7.19
N THR A 18 -15.13 -14.55 -7.19
CA THR A 18 -16.08 -15.18 -8.14
C THR A 18 -17.49 -14.63 -7.95
N LYS A 19 -18.33 -14.72 -9.00
CA LYS A 19 -19.76 -14.33 -8.93
C LYS A 19 -20.45 -14.92 -7.70
N LYS A 20 -20.11 -16.18 -7.34
CA LYS A 20 -20.63 -16.86 -6.15
C LYS A 20 -20.18 -16.18 -4.85
N THR A 21 -18.89 -15.87 -4.70
CA THR A 21 -18.39 -15.21 -3.48
C THR A 21 -18.98 -13.81 -3.26
N ARG A 22 -19.20 -13.05 -4.35
CA ARG A 22 -19.84 -11.73 -4.26
C ARG A 22 -21.32 -11.84 -3.90
N ALA A 23 -22.05 -12.76 -4.54
CA ALA A 23 -23.45 -13.01 -4.21
C ALA A 23 -23.65 -13.49 -2.76
N ILE A 24 -22.71 -14.25 -2.18
CA ILE A 24 -22.74 -14.62 -0.76
C ILE A 24 -22.55 -13.38 0.11
N ALA A 25 -21.54 -12.55 -0.17
CA ALA A 25 -21.32 -11.31 0.56
C ALA A 25 -22.55 -10.37 0.50
N ASP A 26 -23.13 -10.20 -0.69
CA ASP A 26 -24.34 -9.39 -0.91
C ASP A 26 -25.59 -9.99 -0.26
N ARG A 27 -25.65 -11.31 -0.09
CA ARG A 27 -26.74 -12.00 0.59
C ARG A 27 -26.64 -11.84 2.09
N GLU A 28 -25.45 -12.04 2.66
CA GLU A 28 -25.25 -11.93 4.10
C GLU A 28 -25.33 -10.47 4.57
N SER A 29 -24.90 -9.49 3.75
CA SER A 29 -25.13 -8.07 4.04
C SER A 29 -26.62 -7.70 4.08
N LYS A 30 -27.47 -8.38 3.29
CA LYS A 30 -28.93 -8.20 3.33
C LYS A 30 -29.61 -8.94 4.48
N LYS A 31 -29.02 -10.04 4.97
CA LYS A 31 -29.55 -10.84 6.09
C LYS A 31 -29.24 -10.24 7.46
N GLY A 32 -28.41 -9.20 7.51
CA GLY A 32 -28.33 -8.27 8.64
C GLY A 32 -27.22 -8.52 9.66
N ILE A 33 -26.35 -9.52 9.44
CA ILE A 33 -25.13 -9.68 10.24
C ILE A 33 -23.95 -9.98 9.32
N THR A 34 -23.12 -8.97 9.12
CA THR A 34 -21.83 -9.07 8.44
C THR A 34 -20.72 -9.43 9.43
N PRO A 35 -19.59 -10.02 8.98
CA PRO A 35 -18.46 -10.28 9.86
C PRO A 35 -17.95 -9.04 10.60
N LEU A 36 -17.98 -7.88 9.94
CA LEU A 36 -17.61 -6.60 10.56
C LEU A 36 -18.57 -6.22 11.69
N GLU A 37 -19.87 -6.39 11.51
CA GLU A 37 -20.87 -6.12 12.56
C GLU A 37 -20.70 -7.04 13.78
N VAL A 38 -20.33 -8.30 13.57
CA VAL A 38 -20.00 -9.21 14.68
C VAL A 38 -18.81 -8.68 15.48
N MET A 39 -17.72 -8.29 14.78
CA MET A 39 -16.52 -7.73 15.43
C MET A 39 -16.85 -6.46 16.21
N LEU A 40 -17.63 -5.54 15.62
CA LEU A 40 -18.02 -4.28 16.25
C LEU A 40 -18.95 -4.50 17.45
N THR A 41 -19.88 -5.46 17.37
CA THR A 41 -20.80 -5.77 18.47
C THR A 41 -20.05 -6.40 19.63
N ALA A 42 -19.21 -7.40 19.37
CA ALA A 42 -18.35 -8.01 20.39
C ALA A 42 -17.44 -6.97 21.06
N MET A 43 -16.78 -6.12 20.26
CA MET A 43 -15.95 -5.02 20.77
C MET A 43 -16.73 -4.12 21.73
N ARG A 44 -17.96 -3.71 21.36
CA ARG A 44 -18.81 -2.85 22.19
C ARG A 44 -19.28 -3.53 23.47
N GLU A 45 -19.65 -4.81 23.41
CA GLU A 45 -20.05 -5.57 24.60
C GLU A 45 -18.89 -5.71 25.60
N HIS A 46 -17.68 -6.00 25.12
CA HIS A 46 -16.50 -6.10 25.97
C HIS A 46 -16.10 -4.74 26.55
N ALA A 47 -16.21 -3.66 25.77
CA ALA A 47 -16.00 -2.30 26.26
C ALA A 47 -17.03 -1.93 27.36
N ALA A 48 -18.31 -2.27 27.17
CA ALA A 48 -19.36 -2.04 28.17
C ALA A 48 -19.09 -2.79 29.49
N LYS A 49 -18.52 -4.00 29.40
CA LYS A 49 -18.08 -4.80 30.55
C LYS A 49 -16.74 -4.34 31.15
N LYS A 50 -16.15 -3.23 30.68
CA LYS A 50 -14.82 -2.72 31.05
C LYS A 50 -13.67 -3.72 30.82
N ASN A 51 -13.88 -4.72 29.97
CA ASN A 51 -12.85 -5.66 29.57
C ASN A 51 -12.14 -5.10 28.33
N TRP A 52 -11.22 -4.16 28.58
CA TRP A 52 -10.54 -3.41 27.53
C TRP A 52 -9.58 -4.27 26.70
N ASP A 53 -8.94 -5.28 27.29
CA ASP A 53 -8.02 -6.16 26.57
C ASP A 53 -8.74 -6.93 25.46
N ALA A 54 -9.90 -7.50 25.78
CA ALA A 54 -10.73 -8.18 24.80
C ALA A 54 -11.35 -7.20 23.78
N ALA A 55 -11.75 -6.00 24.20
CA ALA A 55 -12.25 -4.99 23.27
C ALA A 55 -11.16 -4.55 22.28
N ALA A 56 -9.91 -4.40 22.74
CA ALA A 56 -8.79 -3.98 21.92
C ALA A 56 -8.41 -5.01 20.85
N SER A 57 -8.52 -6.31 21.16
CA SER A 57 -8.26 -7.35 20.15
C SER A 57 -9.25 -7.28 18.99
N PHE A 58 -10.55 -7.17 19.28
CA PHE A 58 -11.57 -6.98 18.25
C PHE A 58 -11.41 -5.66 17.49
N ALA A 59 -11.01 -4.59 18.17
CA ALA A 59 -10.73 -3.30 17.54
C ALA A 59 -9.59 -3.40 16.52
N LYS A 60 -8.52 -4.13 16.83
CA LYS A 60 -7.39 -4.36 15.92
C LYS A 60 -7.83 -5.10 14.65
N ASP A 61 -8.68 -6.10 14.79
CA ASP A 61 -9.17 -6.88 13.65
C ASP A 61 -10.15 -6.09 12.78
N ALA A 62 -10.94 -5.20 13.38
CA ALA A 62 -11.88 -4.33 12.66
C ALA A 62 -11.18 -3.12 11.99
N ALA A 63 -10.04 -2.67 12.52
CA ALA A 63 -9.34 -1.46 12.08
C ALA A 63 -9.06 -1.37 10.57
N PRO A 64 -8.63 -2.44 9.86
CA PRO A 64 -8.36 -2.37 8.41
C PRO A 64 -9.60 -2.06 7.56
N TYR A 65 -10.79 -2.32 8.09
CA TYR A 65 -12.06 -2.10 7.39
C TYR A 65 -12.69 -0.75 7.73
N MET A 66 -12.30 -0.14 8.84
CA MET A 66 -12.86 1.13 9.34
C MET A 66 -11.92 2.32 9.13
N HIS A 67 -10.62 2.08 9.11
CA HIS A 67 -9.60 3.11 8.99
C HIS A 67 -8.84 2.94 7.68
N ALA A 68 -8.76 4.03 6.91
CA ALA A 68 -7.89 4.06 5.75
C ALA A 68 -6.45 3.79 6.20
N LYS A 69 -5.84 2.70 5.71
CA LYS A 69 -4.42 2.47 5.94
C LYS A 69 -3.66 3.58 5.21
N LEU A 70 -2.86 4.36 5.93
CA LEU A 70 -1.86 5.24 5.35
C LEU A 70 -1.03 4.40 4.38
N GLN A 71 -1.16 4.67 3.08
CA GLN A 71 -0.28 4.07 2.09
C GLN A 71 1.12 4.57 2.43
N ALA A 72 2.03 3.65 2.78
CA ALA A 72 3.44 3.97 2.79
C ALA A 72 3.84 4.16 1.32
N VAL A 73 3.79 5.39 0.82
CA VAL A 73 4.29 5.72 -0.52
C VAL A 73 5.80 5.48 -0.48
N GLN A 74 6.22 4.30 -0.94
CA GLN A 74 7.61 3.93 -1.09
C GLN A 74 8.13 4.57 -2.39
N HIS A 75 8.92 5.64 -2.27
CA HIS A 75 9.68 6.21 -3.37
C HIS A 75 11.01 5.46 -3.48
N SER A 76 10.97 4.25 -4.02
CA SER A 76 12.18 3.47 -4.31
C SER A 76 12.21 3.06 -5.78
N GLY A 77 13.43 2.97 -6.32
CA GLY A 77 13.70 2.47 -7.65
C GLY A 77 13.55 0.94 -7.74
N PRO A 78 13.86 0.37 -8.91
CA PRO A 78 13.80 -1.09 -9.12
C PRO A 78 14.52 -1.85 -7.99
N ALA A 79 13.88 -2.90 -7.47
CA ALA A 79 14.38 -3.71 -6.34
C ALA A 79 14.61 -2.95 -5.02
N GLY A 80 14.00 -1.79 -4.82
CA GLY A 80 14.20 -0.97 -3.61
C GLY A 80 15.46 -0.11 -3.67
N GLY A 81 16.12 -0.05 -4.82
CA GLY A 81 17.32 0.76 -5.03
C GLY A 81 17.04 2.25 -5.26
N PRO A 82 18.07 3.04 -5.57
CA PRO A 82 17.90 4.45 -5.96
C PRO A 82 16.98 4.59 -7.17
N ILE A 83 16.23 5.69 -7.24
CA ILE A 83 15.39 6.02 -8.41
C ILE A 83 16.32 6.47 -9.54
N PRO A 84 16.41 5.75 -10.67
CA PRO A 84 17.20 6.19 -11.81
C PRO A 84 16.49 7.37 -12.48
N ILE A 85 17.17 8.51 -12.56
CA ILE A 85 16.73 9.68 -13.32
C ILE A 85 17.61 9.78 -14.55
N ASP A 86 17.03 9.64 -15.75
CA ASP A 86 17.75 9.83 -17.01
C ASP A 86 17.75 11.32 -17.38
N LEU A 87 18.93 11.92 -17.42
CA LEU A 87 19.14 13.34 -17.67
C LEU A 87 19.66 13.63 -19.09
N THR A 88 19.83 12.60 -19.92
CA THR A 88 20.52 12.70 -21.22
C THR A 88 19.81 13.61 -22.24
N ASN A 89 18.51 13.84 -22.08
CA ASN A 89 17.70 14.62 -23.02
C ASN A 89 17.38 16.04 -22.55
N LEU A 90 17.95 16.52 -21.44
CA LEU A 90 17.70 17.88 -20.95
C LEU A 90 18.63 18.90 -21.64
N GLY A 91 18.09 20.10 -21.89
CA GLY A 91 18.86 21.23 -22.40
C GLY A 91 19.74 21.86 -21.31
N PRO A 92 20.78 22.63 -21.70
CA PRO A 92 21.75 23.21 -20.77
C PRO A 92 21.11 24.14 -19.72
N ASP A 93 20.06 24.86 -20.10
CA ASP A 93 19.34 25.78 -19.21
C ASP A 93 18.60 25.03 -18.09
N ASP A 94 18.07 23.83 -18.38
CA ASP A 94 17.36 23.04 -17.39
C ASP A 94 18.33 22.30 -16.44
N LEU A 95 19.54 21.97 -16.92
CA LEU A 95 20.60 21.46 -16.05
C LEU A 95 21.02 22.52 -15.01
N GLN A 96 21.19 23.78 -15.43
CA GLN A 96 21.54 24.86 -14.50
C GLN A 96 20.46 25.09 -13.44
N ARG A 97 19.18 24.98 -13.82
CA ARG A 97 18.05 25.07 -12.87
C ARG A 97 18.08 23.94 -11.84
N LEU A 98 18.39 22.71 -12.27
CA LEU A 98 18.53 21.57 -11.37
C LEU A 98 19.72 21.75 -10.42
N GLU A 99 20.86 22.22 -10.92
CA GLU A 99 22.03 22.49 -10.09
C GLU A 99 21.76 23.59 -9.05
N ALA A 100 21.08 24.67 -9.43
CA ALA A 100 20.70 25.71 -8.48
C ALA A 100 19.75 25.20 -7.38
N LEU A 101 18.87 24.24 -7.70
CA LEU A 101 17.91 23.67 -6.75
C LEU A 101 18.53 22.61 -5.84
N PHE A 102 19.41 21.76 -6.39
CA PHE A 102 19.95 20.58 -5.69
C PHE A 102 21.42 20.70 -5.29
N GLY A 103 22.14 21.76 -5.69
CA GLY A 103 23.56 21.93 -5.38
C GLY A 103 23.85 21.96 -3.88
N ASN A 104 22.96 22.57 -3.09
CA ASN A 104 23.08 22.56 -1.63
C ASN A 104 22.76 21.19 -0.99
N LEU A 105 22.05 20.31 -1.70
CA LEU A 105 21.76 18.94 -1.24
C LEU A 105 22.96 18.00 -1.46
N ALA A 106 23.75 18.24 -2.52
CA ALA A 106 24.92 17.43 -2.85
C ALA A 106 26.14 17.72 -1.94
N GLY A 107 26.25 18.93 -1.39
CA GLY A 107 27.39 19.34 -0.54
C GLY A 107 27.43 18.77 0.88
N LEU A 108 26.45 17.96 1.29
CA LEU A 108 26.36 17.37 2.63
C LEU A 108 27.02 15.99 2.77
N ALA A 109 27.57 15.43 1.69
CA ALA A 109 28.22 14.13 1.70
C ALA A 109 29.62 14.20 1.06
N GLY A 110 30.64 14.37 1.91
CA GLY A 110 32.04 14.15 1.52
C GLY A 110 32.95 15.34 1.79
N ASP A 111 33.31 15.54 3.05
CA ASP A 111 34.57 16.21 3.40
C ASP A 111 35.29 15.34 4.44
N ASP A 112 35.60 14.10 4.07
CA ASP A 112 36.69 13.35 4.70
C ASP A 112 37.96 13.71 3.93
N ALA A 113 38.60 14.78 4.39
CA ALA A 113 39.92 15.19 3.95
C ALA A 113 40.93 14.08 4.31
N GLU A 114 41.38 13.33 3.30
CA GLU A 114 42.61 12.54 3.35
C GLU A 114 43.79 13.50 3.55
N ALA A 115 44.27 13.56 4.79
CA ALA A 115 45.55 14.14 5.17
C ALA A 115 46.48 13.00 5.60
N ASP A 116 47.20 12.39 4.66
CA ASP A 116 48.57 11.91 4.88
C ASP A 116 49.25 11.52 3.55
N THR A 117 50.25 12.30 3.13
CA THR A 117 51.60 11.93 2.60
C THR A 117 52.20 13.08 1.78
#